data_AF-A0A2E4EU96-F1
#
_entry.id   AF-A0A2E4EU96-F1
#
_cell.length_a   1.000
_cell.length_b   1.000
_cell.length_c   1.000
_cell.angle_alpha   90.00
_cell.angle_beta   90.00
_cell.angle_gamma   90.00
#
_symmetry.space_group_name_H-M   'P 1'
#
loop_
_entity.id
_entity.type
_entity.pdbx_description
1 polymer ?
#
loop_
_entity_poly.entity_id
_entity_poly.type
_entity_poly.pdbx_seq_one_letter_code
_entity_poly.pdbx_strand_id
1 'polypeptide(L)'
;MDITQEENDMKLASGIAAFEAKHFTQAMKLLSPLAEDGSADAQYRLAIMHQNGLGVVRNELLAYKWMKSAAHQDYGPALHGLGFMYMDGDCAAQDDARAVHWFEAAVAQGLAGAMVALAQMLEQGRGTAADPQRAQALYKEAGF
;
A
#
# COMPACT_ATOMS: atom_id res chain seq x y z
N MET A 1 -22.72 -9.60 -16.92
CA MET A 1 -21.25 -9.38 -16.94
C MET A 1 -20.80 -9.56 -18.38
N ASP A 2 -19.98 -8.66 -18.88
CA ASP A 2 -19.35 -8.81 -20.20
C ASP A 2 -18.16 -9.77 -20.07
N ILE A 3 -17.89 -10.55 -21.13
CA ILE A 3 -16.86 -11.59 -21.18
C ILE A 3 -15.48 -11.03 -20.77
N THR A 4 -15.24 -9.76 -21.09
CA THR A 4 -14.01 -9.04 -20.74
C THR A 4 -13.79 -8.88 -19.24
N GLN A 5 -14.84 -8.75 -18.44
CA GLN A 5 -14.71 -8.61 -16.98
C GLN A 5 -14.33 -9.93 -16.33
N GLU A 6 -14.98 -11.04 -16.72
CA GLU A 6 -14.64 -12.37 -16.22
C GLU A 6 -13.21 -12.77 -16.59
N GLU A 7 -12.77 -12.44 -17.82
CA GLU A 7 -11.39 -12.64 -18.23
C GLU A 7 -10.39 -11.84 -17.40
N ASN A 8 -10.71 -10.58 -17.07
CA ASN A 8 -9.85 -9.74 -16.25
C ASN A 8 -9.78 -10.22 -14.80
N ASP A 9 -10.89 -10.68 -14.23
CA ASP A 9 -10.93 -11.24 -12.88
C ASP A 9 -10.10 -12.54 -12.80
N MET A 10 -10.18 -13.40 -13.82
CA MET A 10 -9.35 -14.61 -13.93
C MET A 10 -7.86 -14.29 -14.06
N LYS A 11 -7.52 -13.30 -14.89
CA LYS A 11 -6.13 -12.83 -15.04
C LYS A 11 -5.61 -12.25 -13.74
N LEU A 12 -6.43 -11.50 -13.00
CA LEU A 12 -6.08 -10.94 -11.70
C LEU A 12 -5.77 -12.06 -10.71
N ALA A 13 -6.68 -13.01 -10.54
CA ALA A 13 -6.46 -14.16 -9.66
C ALA A 13 -5.20 -14.95 -10.02
N SER A 14 -4.96 -15.18 -11.31
CA SER A 14 -3.75 -15.87 -11.79
C SER A 14 -2.47 -15.05 -11.53
N GLY A 15 -2.53 -13.73 -11.71
CA GLY A 15 -1.43 -12.81 -11.45
C GLY A 15 -1.08 -12.74 -9.96
N ILE A 16 -2.10 -12.69 -9.11
CA ILE A 16 -1.99 -12.76 -7.65
C ILE A 16 -1.32 -14.06 -7.22
N ALA A 17 -1.81 -15.21 -7.70
CA ALA A 17 -1.25 -16.51 -7.39
C ALA A 17 0.21 -16.62 -7.86
N ALA A 18 0.54 -16.09 -9.04
CA ALA A 18 1.92 -16.05 -9.53
C ALA A 18 2.82 -15.17 -8.64
N PHE A 19 2.33 -14.03 -8.15
CA PHE A 19 3.07 -13.17 -7.23
C PHE A 19 3.37 -13.89 -5.91
N GLU A 20 2.37 -14.55 -5.33
CA GLU A 20 2.48 -15.29 -4.07
C GLU A 20 3.41 -16.52 -4.20
N ALA A 21 3.38 -17.19 -5.35
CA ALA A 21 4.30 -18.26 -5.72
C ALA A 21 5.71 -17.76 -6.10
N LYS A 22 5.99 -16.45 -6.02
CA LYS A 22 7.26 -15.82 -6.41
C LYS A 22 7.63 -16.00 -7.89
N HIS A 23 6.65 -16.31 -8.73
CA HIS A 23 6.79 -16.34 -10.20
C HIS A 23 6.67 -14.92 -10.76
N PHE A 24 7.59 -14.04 -10.35
CA PHE A 24 7.48 -12.60 -10.55
C PHE A 24 7.41 -12.18 -12.02
N THR A 25 8.12 -12.84 -12.93
CA THR A 25 8.01 -12.55 -14.37
C THR A 25 6.60 -12.82 -14.91
N GLN A 26 5.95 -13.89 -14.45
CA GLN A 26 4.57 -14.22 -14.81
C GLN A 26 3.59 -13.25 -14.16
N ALA A 27 3.79 -12.93 -12.88
CA ALA A 27 2.98 -11.96 -12.15
C ALA A 27 3.01 -10.58 -12.85
N MET A 28 4.20 -10.08 -13.20
CA MET A 28 4.39 -8.83 -13.94
C MET A 28 3.59 -8.85 -15.25
N LYS A 29 3.72 -9.93 -16.04
CA LYS A 29 3.01 -10.06 -17.32
C LYS A 29 1.49 -10.02 -17.17
N LEU A 30 0.95 -10.63 -16.11
CA LEU A 30 -0.50 -10.71 -15.87
C LEU A 30 -1.05 -9.42 -15.22
N LEU A 31 -0.29 -8.81 -14.32
CA LEU A 31 -0.73 -7.67 -13.52
C LEU A 31 -0.52 -6.32 -14.21
N SER A 32 0.51 -6.14 -15.05
CA SER A 32 0.76 -4.88 -15.77
C SER A 32 -0.46 -4.32 -16.53
N PRO A 33 -1.11 -5.08 -17.44
CA PRO A 33 -2.27 -4.54 -18.16
C PRO A 33 -3.43 -4.22 -17.21
N LEU A 34 -3.65 -5.03 -16.18
CA LEU A 34 -4.72 -4.80 -15.20
C LEU A 34 -4.46 -3.55 -14.35
N ALA A 35 -3.20 -3.28 -14.00
CA ALA A 35 -2.82 -2.07 -13.28
C ALA A 35 -2.99 -0.81 -14.15
N GLU A 36 -2.67 -0.91 -15.44
CA GLU A 36 -2.93 0.13 -16.44
C GLU A 36 -4.44 0.40 -16.60
N ASP A 37 -5.26 -0.65 -16.56
CA ASP A 37 -6.73 -0.59 -16.58
C ASP A 37 -7.35 -0.16 -15.24
N GLY A 38 -6.54 0.10 -14.21
CA GLY A 38 -7.00 0.68 -12.95
C GLY A 38 -7.17 -0.29 -11.78
N SER A 39 -6.87 -1.58 -11.91
CA SER A 39 -7.00 -2.54 -10.79
C SER A 39 -6.09 -2.16 -9.62
N ALA A 40 -6.68 -1.74 -8.49
CA ALA A 40 -5.94 -1.32 -7.31
C ALA A 40 -5.06 -2.44 -6.72
N ASP A 41 -5.53 -3.69 -6.75
CA ASP A 41 -4.76 -4.85 -6.28
C ASP A 41 -3.53 -5.10 -7.18
N ALA A 42 -3.70 -5.03 -8.50
CA ALA A 42 -2.59 -5.14 -9.44
C ALA A 42 -1.59 -3.99 -9.27
N GLN A 43 -2.07 -2.75 -9.13
CA GLN A 43 -1.24 -1.58 -8.87
C GLN A 43 -0.43 -1.75 -7.58
N TYR A 44 -1.07 -2.15 -6.48
CA TYR A 44 -0.39 -2.43 -5.22
C TYR A 44 0.72 -3.47 -5.39
N ARG A 45 0.45 -4.59 -6.07
CA ARG A 45 1.46 -5.65 -6.27
C ARG A 45 2.60 -5.19 -7.16
N LEU A 46 2.33 -4.47 -8.25
CA LEU A 46 3.40 -3.88 -9.07
C LEU A 46 4.24 -2.88 -8.28
N ALA A 47 3.63 -2.12 -7.36
CA ALA A 47 4.37 -1.24 -6.47
C ALA A 47 5.39 -2.02 -5.63
N ILE A 48 4.95 -3.11 -4.98
CA ILE A 48 5.82 -3.99 -4.20
C ILE A 48 6.93 -4.61 -5.06
N MET A 49 6.62 -5.03 -6.28
CA MET A 49 7.61 -5.59 -7.20
C MET A 49 8.69 -4.57 -7.58
N HIS A 50 8.30 -3.34 -7.89
CA HIS A 50 9.25 -2.28 -8.22
C HIS A 50 10.06 -1.81 -7.00
N GLN A 51 9.46 -1.73 -5.82
CA GLN A 51 10.15 -1.34 -4.58
C GLN A 51 11.26 -2.34 -4.22
N ASN A 52 11.00 -3.63 -4.42
CA ASN A 52 11.91 -4.70 -3.99
C ASN A 52 12.73 -5.32 -5.14
N GLY A 53 12.54 -4.87 -6.39
CA GLY A 53 13.19 -5.45 -7.56
C GLY A 53 12.78 -6.90 -7.84
N LEU A 54 11.52 -7.26 -7.61
CA LEU A 54 11.02 -8.63 -7.77
C LEU A 54 10.64 -8.90 -9.23
N GLY A 55 11.50 -9.62 -9.96
CA GLY A 55 11.30 -9.91 -11.38
C GLY A 55 11.46 -8.71 -12.31
N VAL A 56 11.84 -7.55 -11.78
CA VAL A 56 12.13 -6.30 -12.48
C VAL A 56 13.28 -5.56 -11.81
N VAL A 57 13.88 -4.60 -12.50
CA VAL A 57 14.84 -3.68 -11.87
C VAL A 57 14.10 -2.83 -10.83
N ARG A 58 14.69 -2.72 -9.63
CA ARG A 58 14.19 -1.88 -8.55
C ARG A 58 14.01 -0.44 -9.04
N ASN A 59 12.84 0.15 -8.78
CA ASN A 59 12.51 1.50 -9.21
C ASN A 59 11.51 2.16 -8.22
N GLU A 60 12.03 3.00 -7.34
CA GLU A 60 11.23 3.68 -6.31
C GLU A 60 10.17 4.62 -6.89
N LEU A 61 10.46 5.29 -8.01
CA LEU A 61 9.52 6.21 -8.63
C LEU A 61 8.31 5.47 -9.20
N LEU A 62 8.54 4.30 -9.82
CA LEU A 62 7.45 3.44 -10.29
C LEU A 62 6.71 2.80 -9.12
N ALA A 63 7.42 2.37 -8.07
CA ALA A 63 6.79 1.85 -6.86
C ALA A 63 5.83 2.88 -6.25
N TYR A 64 6.31 4.11 -6.04
CA TYR A 64 5.51 5.21 -5.52
C TYR A 64 4.32 5.52 -6.42
N LYS A 65 4.53 5.60 -7.75
CA LYS A 65 3.44 5.88 -8.70
C LYS A 65 2.31 4.87 -8.57
N TRP A 66 2.62 3.58 -8.55
CA TRP A 66 1.61 2.52 -8.46
C TRP A 66 0.98 2.44 -7.07
N MET A 67 1.78 2.57 -6.00
CA MET A 67 1.28 2.59 -4.63
C MET A 67 0.28 3.73 -4.43
N LYS A 68 0.62 4.94 -4.89
CA LYS A 68 -0.25 6.11 -4.83
C LYS A 68 -1.53 5.94 -5.65
N SER A 69 -1.43 5.31 -6.82
CA SER A 69 -2.61 5.03 -7.64
C SER A 69 -3.59 4.08 -6.93
N ALA A 70 -3.08 3.02 -6.28
CA ALA A 70 -3.92 2.11 -5.50
C ALA A 70 -4.50 2.77 -4.24
N ALA A 71 -3.70 3.60 -3.55
CA ALA A 71 -4.13 4.33 -2.37
C ALA A 71 -5.25 5.35 -2.67
N HIS A 72 -5.21 6.04 -3.80
CA HIS A 72 -6.31 6.94 -4.23
C HIS A 72 -7.62 6.23 -4.56
N GLN A 73 -7.60 4.89 -4.68
CA GLN A 73 -8.79 4.07 -4.82
C GLN A 73 -9.24 3.48 -3.48
N ASP A 74 -8.76 4.04 -2.37
CA ASP A 74 -9.03 3.59 -1.01
C ASP A 74 -8.63 2.11 -0.77
N TYR A 75 -7.62 1.60 -1.48
CA TYR A 75 -7.14 0.24 -1.25
C TYR A 75 -6.30 0.16 0.02
N GLY A 76 -6.86 -0.43 1.07
CA GLY A 76 -6.29 -0.49 2.42
C GLY A 76 -4.79 -0.82 2.51
N PRO A 77 -4.31 -1.91 1.89
CA PRO A 77 -2.87 -2.23 1.88
C PRO A 77 -2.01 -1.13 1.27
N ALA A 78 -2.52 -0.42 0.26
CA ALA A 78 -1.80 0.68 -0.38
C ALA A 78 -1.84 1.98 0.44
N LEU A 79 -2.93 2.28 1.15
CA LEU A 79 -2.99 3.39 2.11
C LEU A 79 -1.89 3.23 3.18
N HIS A 80 -1.81 2.03 3.76
CA HIS A 80 -0.79 1.68 4.75
C HIS A 80 0.63 1.75 4.15
N GLY A 81 0.84 1.16 2.97
CA GLY A 81 2.14 1.18 2.29
C GLY A 81 2.59 2.60 1.95
N LEU A 82 1.69 3.46 1.47
CA LEU A 82 2.00 4.85 1.14
C LEU A 82 2.33 5.68 2.40
N GLY A 83 1.68 5.40 3.53
CA GLY A 83 2.05 5.97 4.83
C GLY A 83 3.52 5.69 5.18
N PHE A 84 3.95 4.43 5.05
CA PHE A 84 5.36 4.05 5.24
C PHE A 84 6.31 4.73 4.25
N MET A 85 5.96 4.76 2.96
CA MET A 85 6.81 5.41 1.95
C MET A 85 7.06 6.89 2.25
N TYR A 86 6.07 7.60 2.82
CA TYR A 86 6.26 8.98 3.30
C TYR A 86 7.06 9.06 4.59
N MET A 87 6.83 8.14 5.52
CA MET A 87 7.54 8.10 6.81
C MET A 87 9.04 7.82 6.66
N ASP A 88 9.42 6.97 5.70
CA ASP A 88 10.81 6.53 5.47
C ASP A 88 11.53 7.37 4.41
N GLY A 89 10.78 8.17 3.63
CA GLY A 89 11.32 9.02 2.57
C GLY A 89 11.60 8.33 1.24
N ASP A 90 11.05 7.12 1.03
CA ASP A 90 11.14 6.37 -0.23
C ASP A 90 10.49 7.10 -1.42
N CYS A 91 9.61 8.08 -1.14
CA CYS A 91 8.92 8.91 -2.13
C CYS A 91 9.65 10.24 -2.45
N ALA A 92 10.96 10.17 -2.66
CA ALA A 92 11.90 11.28 -2.92
C ALA A 92 12.23 12.18 -1.72
N ALA A 93 11.35 12.30 -0.72
CA ALA A 93 11.66 12.94 0.55
C ALA A 93 10.72 12.43 1.65
N GLN A 94 11.23 12.37 2.88
CA GLN A 94 10.44 12.07 4.07
C GLN A 94 9.41 13.17 4.32
N ASP A 95 8.18 12.78 4.67
CA ASP A 95 7.09 13.68 5.05
C ASP A 95 6.14 13.01 6.04
N ASP A 96 6.44 13.19 7.33
CA ASP A 96 5.68 12.57 8.41
C ASP A 96 4.22 13.05 8.45
N ALA A 97 3.92 14.29 8.03
CA ALA A 97 2.55 14.79 8.05
C ALA A 97 1.69 14.09 6.99
N ARG A 98 2.24 13.86 5.80
CA ARG A 98 1.59 13.03 4.79
C ARG A 98 1.49 11.57 5.25
N ALA A 99 2.50 11.03 5.91
CA ALA A 99 2.42 9.69 6.47
C ALA A 99 1.24 9.53 7.45
N VAL A 100 1.10 10.48 8.40
CA VAL A 100 -0.06 10.52 9.31
C VAL A 100 -1.37 10.53 8.53
N HIS A 101 -1.52 11.39 7.52
CA HIS A 101 -2.74 11.45 6.71
C HIS A 101 -3.13 10.10 6.08
N TRP A 102 -2.16 9.36 5.54
CA TRP A 102 -2.42 8.05 4.93
C TRP A 102 -2.67 6.96 5.97
N PHE A 103 -1.99 6.99 7.12
CA PHE A 103 -2.27 6.08 8.21
C PHE A 103 -3.66 6.31 8.82
N GLU A 104 -4.13 7.55 8.93
CA GLU A 104 -5.50 7.87 9.34
C GLU A 104 -6.54 7.22 8.41
N ALA A 105 -6.34 7.33 7.10
CA ALA A 105 -7.21 6.70 6.11
C ALA A 105 -7.21 5.16 6.25
N ALA A 106 -6.04 4.56 6.50
CA ALA A 106 -5.93 3.12 6.75
C ALA A 106 -6.58 2.70 8.09
N VAL A 107 -6.45 3.50 9.15
CA VAL A 107 -7.12 3.25 10.44
C VAL A 107 -8.64 3.26 10.26
N ALA A 108 -9.18 4.16 9.44
CA ALA A 108 -10.62 4.20 9.14
C ALA A 108 -11.13 2.92 8.46
N GLN A 109 -10.25 2.10 7.88
CA GLN A 109 -10.58 0.77 7.32
C GLN A 109 -10.27 -0.39 8.27
N GLY A 110 -9.87 -0.12 9.52
CA GLY A 110 -9.59 -1.16 10.52
C GLY A 110 -8.24 -1.86 10.35
N LEU A 111 -7.29 -1.27 9.62
CA LEU A 111 -5.95 -1.85 9.46
C LEU A 111 -5.14 -1.73 10.75
N ALA A 112 -5.02 -2.82 11.50
CA ALA A 112 -4.28 -2.87 12.76
C ALA A 112 -2.81 -2.41 12.63
N GLY A 113 -2.14 -2.71 11.50
CA GLY A 113 -0.79 -2.22 11.23
C GLY A 113 -0.71 -0.69 11.18
N ALA A 114 -1.72 -0.04 10.57
CA ALA A 114 -1.80 1.42 10.51
C ALA A 114 -2.11 2.04 11.87
N MET A 115 -2.93 1.38 12.69
CA MET A 115 -3.22 1.81 14.07
C MET A 115 -1.94 1.87 14.90
N VAL A 116 -1.11 0.82 14.83
CA VAL A 116 0.19 0.76 15.52
C VAL A 116 1.13 1.85 15.02
N ALA A 117 1.26 2.01 13.70
CA ALA A 117 2.12 3.04 13.11
C ALA A 117 1.68 4.46 13.52
N LEU A 118 0.39 4.77 13.42
CA LEU A 118 -0.16 6.06 13.81
C LEU A 118 -0.01 6.31 15.32
N ALA A 119 -0.23 5.30 16.16
CA ALA A 119 -0.04 5.40 17.60
C ALA A 119 1.41 5.80 17.94
N GLN A 120 2.40 5.15 17.32
CA GLN A 120 3.81 5.49 17.50
C GLN A 120 4.12 6.94 17.07
N MET A 121 3.55 7.40 15.96
CA MET A 121 3.72 8.78 15.50
C MET A 121 3.09 9.79 16.46
N LEU A 122 1.92 9.48 17.03
CA LEU A 122 1.23 10.30 18.03
C LEU A 122 1.97 10.34 19.38
N GLU A 123 2.63 9.26 19.80
CA GLU A 123 3.47 9.28 21.02
C GLU A 123 4.69 10.20 20.85
N GLN A 124 5.28 10.19 19.65
CA GLN A 124 6.49 10.94 19.35
C GLN A 124 6.22 12.37 18.86
N GLY A 125 4.95 12.73 18.57
CA GLY A 125 4.61 14.00 17.92
C GLY A 125 5.24 14.13 16.52
N ARG A 126 5.41 13.01 15.80
CA ARG A 126 5.96 13.00 14.44
C ARG A 126 4.87 13.29 13.43
N GLY A 127 5.03 14.35 12.64
CA GLY A 127 4.06 14.73 11.61
C GLY A 127 2.72 15.25 12.13
N THR A 128 2.53 15.29 13.45
CA THR A 128 1.32 15.75 14.14
C THR A 128 1.66 16.17 15.58
N ALA A 129 0.75 16.84 16.26
CA ALA A 129 0.90 17.08 17.70
C ALA A 129 0.87 15.75 18.47
N ALA A 130 1.67 15.65 19.53
CA ALA A 130 1.68 14.45 20.34
C ALA A 130 0.31 14.24 21.03
N ASP A 131 -0.21 13.02 20.97
CA ASP A 131 -1.47 12.62 21.60
C ASP A 131 -1.35 11.19 22.18
N PRO A 132 -0.78 11.05 23.38
CA PRO A 132 -0.60 9.74 24.01
C PRO A 132 -1.93 9.04 24.35
N GLN A 133 -3.01 9.79 24.59
CA GLN A 133 -4.31 9.20 24.90
C GLN A 133 -4.88 8.49 23.67
N ARG A 134 -4.81 9.17 22.52
CA ARG A 134 -5.22 8.59 21.26
C ARG A 134 -4.33 7.44 20.83
N ALA A 135 -3.02 7.54 21.03
CA ALA A 135 -2.09 6.44 20.78
C ALA A 135 -2.48 5.18 21.58
N GLN A 136 -2.76 5.33 22.88
CA GLN A 136 -3.21 4.22 23.73
C GLN A 136 -4.52 3.60 23.23
N ALA A 137 -5.47 4.41 22.78
CA ALA A 137 -6.72 3.91 22.22
C ALA A 137 -6.49 3.08 20.95
N LEU A 138 -5.63 3.56 20.05
CA LEU A 138 -5.27 2.85 18.82
C LEU A 138 -4.53 1.53 19.10
N TYR A 139 -3.60 1.49 20.05
CA TYR A 139 -2.94 0.25 20.46
C TYR A 139 -3.94 -0.79 20.96
N LYS A 140 -4.87 -0.36 21.83
CA LYS A 140 -5.92 -1.23 22.36
C LYS A 140 -6.82 -1.77 21.25
N GLU A 141 -7.20 -0.94 20.28
CA GLU A 141 -8.01 -1.35 19.13
C GLU A 141 -7.25 -2.35 18.23
N ALA A 142 -5.94 -2.17 18.08
CA ALA A 142 -5.06 -3.09 17.36
C ALA A 142 -4.75 -4.40 18.13
N GLY A 143 -5.20 -4.53 19.39
CA GLY A 143 -5.06 -5.73 20.21
C GLY A 143 -3.83 -5.78 21.13
N PHE A 144 -3.25 -4.62 21.47
CA PHE A 144 -2.11 -4.48 22.39
C PHE A 144 -2.52 -3.97 23.78
#